data_AF-A0A7V1RH82-F1
#
_entry.id   AF-A0A7V1RH82-F1
#
_cell.length_a   1.000
_cell.length_b   1.000
_cell.length_c   1.000
_cell.angle_alpha   90.00
_cell.angle_beta   90.00
_cell.angle_gamma   90.00
#
_symmetry.space_group_name_H-M   'P 1'
#
loop_
_entity.id
_entity.type
_entity.pdbx_description
1 polymer ?
#
loop_
_entity_poly.entity_id
_entity_poly.type
_entity_poly.pdbx_seq_one_letter_code
_entity_poly.pdbx_strand_id
1 'polypeptide(L)'
;MPADRGGAPCAGRRAGHPRARCGPAGGGVPVPDRRAKSHGPARCGDGHPARRPIPAARAGGLRGRGRHAPGAGRGADSAPPAPPNAGHPRRGGAPLLFLLSEGDGLTQAVLIAASYVLGAVPFGLLAARWWKGIDLREHGSGNIGATNVFRTVGRTAGTIVFVLDVLKGFAPPTAAALLGLEPAWQVAAGLAAITGHNASPFLGFKGGKGVSTSLGVLFGVAWKVGAAAWALWAVLVLFTGYISVGSIAAAIALTPLTLLLYPGDTARLLFAVAAGAFSIYKHRANIERLRNGTEPSFRKRPARQRTDDER
;
A
#
# COMPACT_ATOMS: atom_id res chain seq x y z
N MET A 1 -61.95 36.79 36.04
CA MET A 1 -62.69 35.95 35.08
C MET A 1 -62.11 34.54 35.11
N PRO A 2 -62.84 33.54 35.61
CA PRO A 2 -62.54 32.12 35.43
C PRO A 2 -63.50 31.45 34.43
N ALA A 3 -63.02 30.42 33.74
CA ALA A 3 -63.80 29.31 33.18
C ALA A 3 -62.82 28.13 33.07
N ASP A 4 -62.86 27.07 33.88
CA ASP A 4 -63.95 26.17 34.32
C ASP A 4 -64.29 25.08 33.28
N ARG A 5 -64.59 23.88 33.83
CA ARG A 5 -65.11 22.64 33.21
C ARG A 5 -64.11 21.79 32.41
N GLY A 6 -63.97 20.49 32.67
CA GLY A 6 -64.58 19.66 33.72
C GLY A 6 -64.58 18.18 33.34
N GLY A 7 -64.82 17.27 34.30
CA GLY A 7 -65.15 15.86 34.02
C GLY A 7 -64.17 14.80 34.56
N ALA A 8 -64.41 14.37 35.80
CA ALA A 8 -64.06 13.03 36.30
C ALA A 8 -65.34 12.13 36.17
N PRO A 9 -65.46 10.88 36.69
CA PRO A 9 -64.51 10.08 37.48
C PRO A 9 -64.52 8.53 37.23
N CYS A 10 -63.79 7.80 38.09
CA CYS A 10 -64.11 6.45 38.64
C CYS A 10 -64.00 5.14 37.81
N ALA A 11 -62.99 4.34 38.22
CA ALA A 11 -63.12 3.01 38.83
C ALA A 11 -63.44 1.74 37.98
N GLY A 12 -62.49 0.79 38.01
CA GLY A 12 -62.70 -0.63 37.67
C GLY A 12 -61.63 -1.52 38.31
N ARG A 13 -61.98 -2.31 39.33
CA ARG A 13 -61.06 -3.22 40.06
C ARG A 13 -61.13 -4.65 39.51
N ARG A 14 -59.98 -5.34 39.44
CA ARG A 14 -59.66 -6.75 39.81
C ARG A 14 -58.27 -7.09 39.21
N ALA A 15 -57.18 -7.39 39.93
CA ALA A 15 -56.90 -8.23 41.09
C ALA A 15 -56.57 -9.70 40.77
N GLY A 16 -55.30 -10.10 41.03
CA GLY A 16 -54.92 -11.45 41.48
C GLY A 16 -54.42 -12.47 40.43
N HIS A 17 -53.10 -12.60 40.26
CA HIS A 17 -52.31 -13.64 40.96
C HIS A 17 -50.82 -13.66 40.57
N PRO A 18 -49.89 -13.64 41.54
CA PRO A 18 -48.52 -14.12 41.38
C PRO A 18 -48.33 -15.49 42.07
N ARG A 19 -47.46 -16.36 41.50
CA ARG A 19 -46.47 -17.28 42.17
C ARG A 19 -46.28 -18.64 41.45
N ALA A 20 -45.04 -18.91 41.06
CA ALA A 20 -44.23 -20.12 41.30
C ALA A 20 -42.84 -19.80 40.71
N ARG A 21 -41.66 -19.89 41.35
CA ARG A 21 -41.15 -20.69 42.49
C ARG A 21 -41.27 -22.20 42.31
N CYS A 22 -40.27 -22.77 41.64
CA CYS A 22 -39.67 -24.05 41.99
C CYS A 22 -38.15 -23.85 42.19
N GLY A 23 -37.60 -24.55 43.19
CA GLY A 23 -36.19 -24.49 43.58
C GLY A 23 -35.30 -25.50 42.85
N PRO A 24 -34.03 -25.63 43.26
CA PRO A 24 -32.98 -26.14 42.37
C PRO A 24 -32.67 -27.63 42.51
N ALA A 25 -32.31 -28.22 41.37
CA ALA A 25 -31.32 -29.29 41.22
C ALA A 25 -30.40 -28.84 40.06
N GLY A 26 -29.08 -29.05 40.06
CA GLY A 26 -28.24 -29.94 40.85
C GLY A 26 -27.16 -30.43 39.90
N GLY A 27 -25.95 -29.86 39.95
CA GLY A 27 -24.96 -30.07 38.89
C GLY A 27 -23.74 -29.14 38.97
N GLY A 28 -23.15 -29.00 40.16
CA GLY A 28 -21.87 -28.31 40.31
C GLY A 28 -20.72 -29.18 39.79
N VAL A 29 -20.01 -28.71 38.76
CA VAL A 29 -18.72 -29.30 38.36
C VAL A 29 -17.63 -28.72 39.28
N PRO A 30 -16.83 -29.56 39.96
CA PRO A 30 -15.90 -29.07 40.98
C PRO A 30 -14.65 -28.41 40.38
N VAL A 31 -14.30 -27.25 40.91
CA VAL A 31 -12.98 -26.62 40.74
C VAL A 31 -11.99 -27.29 41.70
N PRO A 32 -10.82 -27.78 41.25
CA PRO A 32 -9.75 -28.18 42.14
C PRO A 32 -8.83 -26.99 42.44
N ASP A 33 -9.00 -26.37 43.62
CA ASP A 33 -7.90 -25.64 44.27
C ASP A 33 -7.16 -26.60 45.21
N ARG A 34 -5.83 -26.66 45.08
CA ARG A 34 -4.94 -27.29 46.06
C ARG A 34 -3.66 -26.48 46.19
N ARG A 35 -3.60 -25.64 47.21
CA ARG A 35 -2.35 -25.07 47.72
C ARG A 35 -1.59 -26.04 48.65
N ALA A 36 -0.29 -26.11 48.38
CA ALA A 36 0.82 -26.16 49.35
C ALA A 36 1.20 -27.46 50.10
N LYS A 37 2.50 -27.45 50.49
CA LYS A 37 3.29 -28.41 51.29
C LYS A 37 3.87 -29.59 50.46
N SER A 38 5.16 -29.97 50.56
CA SER A 38 6.26 -29.44 51.40
C SER A 38 7.65 -30.01 51.04
N HIS A 39 8.70 -29.19 51.23
CA HIS A 39 10.12 -29.50 51.53
C HIS A 39 11.04 -30.24 50.51
N GLY A 40 12.33 -29.83 50.50
CA GLY A 40 13.45 -30.38 49.70
C GLY A 40 14.14 -31.58 50.38
N PRO A 41 15.47 -31.87 50.18
CA PRO A 41 16.61 -30.95 49.92
C PRO A 41 17.48 -31.34 48.67
N ALA A 42 18.15 -30.44 47.93
CA ALA A 42 19.43 -29.70 48.11
C ALA A 42 20.72 -30.39 47.58
N ARG A 43 21.71 -29.54 47.20
CA ARG A 43 23.14 -29.82 46.83
C ARG A 43 23.41 -30.44 45.45
N CYS A 44 24.57 -30.28 44.79
CA CYS A 44 25.70 -29.31 44.81
C CYS A 44 26.58 -29.59 43.56
N GLY A 45 27.61 -28.76 43.26
CA GLY A 45 28.60 -29.00 42.19
C GLY A 45 28.41 -28.04 41.01
N ASP A 46 29.02 -26.86 40.95
CA ASP A 46 30.46 -26.51 40.86
C ASP A 46 31.08 -26.83 39.49
N GLY A 47 31.62 -25.81 38.80
CA GLY A 47 32.12 -26.00 37.42
C GLY A 47 32.55 -24.75 36.62
N HIS A 48 33.08 -23.70 37.25
CA HIS A 48 33.80 -22.61 36.54
C HIS A 48 35.23 -22.56 37.10
N PRO A 49 36.29 -22.55 36.27
CA PRO A 49 36.77 -21.36 35.54
C PRO A 49 37.25 -21.72 34.09
N ALA A 50 38.16 -21.06 33.34
CA ALA A 50 38.98 -19.87 33.55
C ALA A 50 39.30 -19.04 32.26
N ARG A 51 39.01 -17.73 32.34
CA ARG A 51 39.84 -16.56 31.92
C ARG A 51 41.03 -16.70 30.91
N ARG A 52 40.98 -15.80 29.91
CA ARG A 52 42.07 -14.94 29.32
C ARG A 52 43.09 -15.60 28.35
N PRO A 53 43.87 -14.82 27.56
CA PRO A 53 43.88 -13.35 27.35
C PRO A 53 43.80 -12.86 25.87
N ILE A 54 43.73 -11.53 25.71
CA ILE A 54 44.01 -10.74 24.50
C ILE A 54 45.54 -10.70 24.23
N PRO A 55 46.00 -10.53 22.99
CA PRO A 55 47.17 -9.70 22.72
C PRO A 55 46.83 -8.48 21.84
N ALA A 56 47.39 -7.33 22.22
CA ALA A 56 47.34 -6.10 21.45
C ALA A 56 48.75 -5.76 20.91
N ALA A 57 48.78 -4.76 20.03
CA ALA A 57 49.96 -4.04 19.54
C ALA A 57 50.93 -4.77 18.60
N ARG A 58 51.05 -4.21 17.39
CA ARG A 58 52.36 -3.71 16.94
C ARG A 58 52.22 -2.38 16.23
N ALA A 59 52.79 -1.34 16.84
CA ALA A 59 53.09 -0.08 16.18
C ALA A 59 54.55 -0.10 15.71
N GLY A 60 54.80 0.51 14.55
CA GLY A 60 56.11 0.66 13.94
C GLY A 60 55.93 0.98 12.45
N GLY A 61 56.46 2.05 11.87
CA GLY A 61 57.32 3.09 12.44
C GLY A 61 58.55 3.31 11.56
N LEU A 62 58.63 4.51 10.98
CA LEU A 62 59.83 5.20 10.48
C LEU A 62 60.35 4.94 9.04
N ARG A 63 60.39 6.07 8.30
CA ARG A 63 61.48 6.63 7.44
C ARG A 63 61.53 6.32 5.94
N GLY A 64 61.77 7.40 5.18
CA GLY A 64 62.05 7.43 3.72
C GLY A 64 61.33 8.58 2.99
N ARG A 65 61.51 9.85 3.37
CA ARG A 65 62.48 10.83 2.80
C ARG A 65 62.48 10.96 1.26
N GLY A 66 62.18 12.18 0.78
CA GLY A 66 62.26 12.63 -0.63
C GLY A 66 61.00 13.41 -1.02
N ARG A 67 60.85 14.71 -0.68
CA ARG A 67 61.48 15.87 -1.35
C ARG A 67 61.61 15.69 -2.87
N HIS A 68 60.76 16.35 -3.66
CA HIS A 68 61.15 17.43 -4.58
C HIS A 68 59.94 18.09 -5.26
N ALA A 69 59.94 19.41 -5.23
CA ALA A 69 59.19 20.33 -6.09
C ALA A 69 59.97 21.66 -6.11
N PRO A 70 59.73 22.60 -7.03
CA PRO A 70 59.07 22.48 -8.34
C PRO A 70 60.04 22.78 -9.52
N GLY A 71 59.69 22.32 -10.73
CA GLY A 71 60.41 22.68 -11.96
C GLY A 71 59.53 23.55 -12.86
N ALA A 72 59.87 24.84 -12.99
CA ALA A 72 59.19 25.73 -13.93
C ALA A 72 59.80 25.61 -15.33
N GLY A 73 58.97 25.36 -16.35
CA GLY A 73 59.35 25.34 -17.76
C GLY A 73 58.31 26.10 -18.58
N ARG A 74 58.74 27.13 -19.31
CA ARG A 74 57.89 27.91 -20.24
C ARG A 74 57.93 27.27 -21.62
N GLY A 75 56.84 27.34 -22.39
CA GLY A 75 56.93 27.21 -23.85
C GLY A 75 55.66 26.77 -24.57
N ALA A 76 55.36 27.48 -25.65
CA ALA A 76 54.57 27.07 -26.82
C ALA A 76 53.08 26.71 -26.64
N ASP A 77 52.26 27.72 -26.88
CA ASP A 77 51.14 27.69 -27.84
C ASP A 77 50.81 26.33 -28.51
N SER A 78 49.72 25.70 -28.06
CA SER A 78 48.90 24.85 -28.92
C SER A 78 47.45 24.90 -28.44
N ALA A 79 46.59 25.60 -29.19
CA ALA A 79 45.16 25.60 -28.93
C ALA A 79 44.60 24.18 -29.14
N PRO A 80 43.65 23.70 -28.31
CA PRO A 80 43.02 22.42 -28.53
C PRO A 80 42.25 22.44 -29.87
N PRO A 81 42.30 21.37 -30.68
CA PRO A 81 41.54 21.32 -31.93
C PRO A 81 40.04 21.37 -31.63
N ALA A 82 39.33 22.22 -32.37
CA ALA A 82 37.88 22.34 -32.27
C ALA A 82 37.21 20.99 -32.60
N PRO A 83 36.10 20.61 -31.91
CA PRO A 83 35.37 19.40 -32.25
C PRO A 83 34.79 19.50 -33.67
N PRO A 84 34.82 18.42 -34.47
CA PRO A 84 34.27 18.44 -35.81
C PRO A 84 32.77 18.76 -35.79
N ASN A 85 32.36 19.55 -36.78
CA ASN A 85 31.08 20.25 -36.79
C ASN A 85 29.87 19.30 -36.86
N ALA A 86 28.75 19.78 -36.32
CA ALA A 86 27.52 19.01 -36.16
C ALA A 86 26.94 18.45 -37.48
N GLY A 87 27.07 17.13 -37.66
CA GLY A 87 26.29 16.33 -38.59
C GLY A 87 25.00 15.79 -37.97
N HIS A 88 24.22 16.63 -37.26
CA HIS A 88 22.88 16.24 -36.83
C HIS A 88 21.88 16.52 -37.96
N PRO A 89 21.31 15.49 -38.63
CA PRO A 89 20.16 15.73 -39.47
C PRO A 89 19.03 16.26 -38.58
N ARG A 90 18.57 17.48 -38.88
CA ARG A 90 17.33 18.00 -38.30
C ARG A 90 16.22 17.01 -38.66
N ARG A 91 15.82 16.15 -37.72
CA ARG A 91 14.55 15.42 -37.78
C ARG A 91 13.43 16.45 -37.60
N GLY A 92 13.14 17.17 -38.69
CA GLY A 92 11.93 17.95 -38.84
C GLY A 92 10.72 17.04 -38.63
N GLY A 93 9.67 17.56 -38.02
CA GLY A 93 8.49 16.77 -37.71
C GLY A 93 7.79 16.28 -38.97
N ALA A 94 7.73 14.95 -39.13
CA ALA A 94 6.83 14.23 -40.02
C ALA A 94 6.84 12.74 -39.63
N PRO A 95 5.79 11.98 -39.93
CA PRO A 95 4.44 12.19 -39.41
C PRO A 95 3.99 10.94 -38.62
N LEU A 96 2.69 10.84 -38.34
CA LEU A 96 2.02 9.67 -37.73
C LEU A 96 2.34 8.30 -38.41
N LEU A 97 2.93 8.32 -39.60
CA LEU A 97 3.23 7.16 -40.44
C LEU A 97 4.48 6.35 -40.02
N PHE A 98 5.31 6.81 -39.08
CA PHE A 98 6.39 5.99 -38.50
C PHE A 98 5.86 4.98 -37.45
N LEU A 99 4.57 5.03 -37.11
CA LEU A 99 3.91 4.06 -36.21
C LEU A 99 3.57 2.71 -36.87
N LEU A 100 3.82 2.56 -38.18
CA LEU A 100 3.50 1.37 -38.96
C LEU A 100 4.75 0.80 -39.66
N SER A 101 5.85 0.66 -38.92
CA SER A 101 7.05 -0.03 -39.38
C SER A 101 7.13 -1.43 -38.75
N GLU A 102 7.23 -2.46 -39.60
CA GLU A 102 7.68 -3.83 -39.32
C GLU A 102 7.25 -4.50 -37.99
N GLY A 103 6.16 -5.29 -38.00
CA GLY A 103 5.84 -6.30 -36.98
C GLY A 103 5.36 -5.82 -35.60
N ASP A 104 5.77 -4.63 -35.16
CA ASP A 104 5.64 -4.20 -33.77
C ASP A 104 4.22 -3.78 -33.35
N GLY A 105 3.47 -3.15 -34.27
CA GLY A 105 2.16 -2.58 -33.98
C GLY A 105 1.10 -3.60 -33.55
N LEU A 106 1.13 -4.81 -34.12
CA LEU A 106 0.22 -5.90 -33.72
C LEU A 106 0.54 -6.38 -32.30
N THR A 107 1.82 -6.58 -31.98
CA THR A 107 2.28 -6.98 -30.63
C THR A 107 1.87 -5.95 -29.58
N GLN A 108 2.03 -4.66 -29.88
CA GLN A 108 1.59 -3.56 -29.03
C GLN A 108 0.07 -3.55 -28.84
N ALA A 109 -0.72 -3.67 -29.92
CA ALA A 109 -2.18 -3.70 -29.85
C ALA A 109 -2.71 -4.90 -29.05
N VAL A 110 -2.18 -6.10 -29.30
CA VAL A 110 -2.51 -7.34 -28.57
C VAL A 110 -2.14 -7.20 -27.09
N LEU A 111 -0.97 -6.66 -26.77
CA LEU A 111 -0.56 -6.39 -25.39
C LEU A 111 -1.53 -5.43 -24.68
N ILE A 112 -1.92 -4.31 -25.29
CA ILE A 112 -2.85 -3.35 -24.69
C ILE A 112 -4.23 -3.98 -24.48
N ALA A 113 -4.75 -4.72 -25.47
CA ALA A 113 -6.02 -5.43 -25.35
C ALA A 113 -5.99 -6.50 -24.25
N ALA A 114 -4.94 -7.33 -24.21
CA ALA A 114 -4.74 -8.34 -23.18
C ALA A 114 -4.59 -7.70 -21.78
N SER A 115 -3.89 -6.58 -21.68
CA SER A 115 -3.73 -5.82 -20.43
C SER A 115 -5.07 -5.33 -19.88
N TYR A 116 -5.93 -4.79 -20.75
CA TYR A 116 -7.29 -4.37 -20.39
C TYR A 116 -8.15 -5.56 -19.93
N VAL A 117 -8.17 -6.66 -20.68
CA VAL A 117 -8.95 -7.86 -20.34
C VAL A 117 -8.46 -8.49 -19.01
N LEU A 118 -7.15 -8.58 -18.81
CA LEU A 118 -6.55 -9.06 -17.56
C LEU A 118 -6.91 -8.15 -16.37
N GLY A 119 -6.82 -6.83 -16.56
CA GLY A 119 -7.26 -5.85 -15.57
C GLY A 119 -8.74 -5.96 -15.22
N ALA A 120 -9.58 -6.27 -16.22
CA ALA A 120 -11.02 -6.39 -16.08
C ALA A 120 -11.49 -7.58 -15.23
N VAL A 121 -10.66 -8.61 -15.01
CA VAL A 121 -11.05 -9.80 -14.22
C VAL A 121 -11.46 -9.38 -12.80
N PRO A 122 -12.74 -9.58 -12.39
CA PRO A 122 -13.29 -8.98 -11.17
C PRO A 122 -13.08 -9.89 -9.95
N PHE A 123 -11.82 -10.18 -9.60
CA PHE A 123 -11.43 -11.20 -8.60
C PHE A 123 -12.20 -11.14 -7.28
N GLY A 124 -12.54 -9.96 -6.75
CA GLY A 124 -13.32 -9.87 -5.51
C GLY A 124 -14.75 -10.38 -5.63
N LEU A 125 -15.42 -10.18 -6.79
CA LEU A 125 -16.73 -10.76 -7.04
C LEU A 125 -16.64 -12.29 -7.20
N LEU A 126 -15.61 -12.78 -7.88
CA LEU A 126 -15.35 -14.22 -8.00
C LEU A 126 -15.14 -14.84 -6.61
N ALA A 127 -14.31 -14.22 -5.77
CA ALA A 127 -14.05 -14.70 -4.41
C ALA A 127 -15.29 -14.69 -3.51
N ALA A 128 -16.13 -13.64 -3.59
CA ALA A 128 -17.36 -13.58 -2.80
C ALA A 128 -18.37 -14.67 -3.20
N ARG A 129 -18.53 -14.91 -4.50
CA ARG A 129 -19.36 -16.00 -5.01
C ARG A 129 -18.80 -17.37 -4.62
N TRP A 130 -17.48 -17.58 -4.76
CA TRP A 130 -16.83 -18.85 -4.43
C TRP A 130 -16.88 -19.22 -2.94
N TRP A 131 -16.55 -18.29 -2.04
CA TRP A 131 -16.46 -18.59 -0.60
C TRP A 131 -17.76 -18.42 0.18
N LYS A 132 -18.74 -17.67 -0.36
CA LYS A 132 -19.98 -17.32 0.37
C LYS A 132 -21.26 -17.41 -0.47
N GLY A 133 -21.19 -17.63 -1.78
CA GLY A 133 -22.37 -17.67 -2.64
C GLY A 133 -23.06 -16.30 -2.85
N ILE A 134 -22.46 -15.20 -2.39
CA ILE A 134 -23.08 -13.86 -2.40
C ILE A 134 -22.60 -13.00 -3.57
N ASP A 135 -23.45 -12.06 -4.01
CA ASP A 135 -22.99 -10.97 -4.86
C ASP A 135 -22.37 -9.85 -4.01
N LEU A 136 -21.08 -9.60 -4.20
CA LEU A 136 -20.32 -8.61 -3.44
C LEU A 136 -20.83 -7.18 -3.63
N ARG A 137 -21.55 -6.90 -4.72
CA ARG A 137 -22.08 -5.57 -5.05
C ARG A 137 -23.26 -5.17 -4.16
N GLU A 138 -23.93 -6.16 -3.56
CA GLU A 138 -25.06 -5.99 -2.64
C GLU A 138 -24.60 -5.93 -1.17
N HIS A 139 -23.32 -6.19 -0.89
CA HIS A 139 -22.81 -6.38 0.46
C HIS A 139 -21.73 -5.35 0.86
N GLY A 140 -21.79 -4.92 2.12
CA GLY A 140 -20.81 -3.99 2.71
C GLY A 140 -20.81 -2.62 2.03
N SER A 141 -19.76 -2.32 1.28
CA SER A 141 -19.60 -1.06 0.52
C SER A 141 -20.01 -1.16 -0.95
N GLY A 142 -20.50 -2.32 -1.40
CA GLY A 142 -20.83 -2.61 -2.81
C GLY A 142 -19.65 -2.60 -3.79
N ASN A 143 -18.43 -2.28 -3.33
CA ASN A 143 -17.24 -2.27 -4.17
C ASN A 143 -16.65 -3.67 -4.32
N ILE A 144 -16.13 -4.00 -5.51
CA ILE A 144 -15.53 -5.31 -5.77
C ILE A 144 -14.08 -5.46 -5.24
N GLY A 145 -13.46 -4.39 -4.74
CA GLY A 145 -12.07 -4.42 -4.30
C GLY A 145 -11.83 -5.17 -2.99
N ALA A 146 -10.59 -5.60 -2.78
CA ALA A 146 -10.12 -6.40 -1.64
C ALA A 146 -10.61 -5.94 -0.25
N THR A 147 -10.70 -4.62 0.00
CA THR A 147 -11.19 -4.08 1.29
C THR A 147 -12.65 -4.47 1.57
N ASN A 148 -13.50 -4.60 0.56
CA ASN A 148 -14.88 -5.04 0.75
C ASN A 148 -14.93 -6.54 1.02
N VAL A 149 -14.16 -7.33 0.26
CA VAL A 149 -14.00 -8.79 0.45
C VAL A 149 -13.51 -9.10 1.87
N PHE A 150 -12.53 -8.35 2.37
CA PHE A 150 -11.99 -8.50 3.73
C PHE A 150 -13.07 -8.33 4.82
N ARG A 151 -14.05 -7.44 4.58
CA ARG A 151 -15.16 -7.14 5.51
C ARG A 151 -16.36 -8.09 5.38
N THR A 152 -16.62 -8.62 4.19
CA THR A 152 -17.84 -9.38 3.85
C THR A 152 -17.61 -10.89 3.78
N VAL A 153 -16.48 -11.32 3.20
CA VAL A 153 -16.13 -12.73 2.98
C VAL A 153 -15.17 -13.20 4.08
N GLY A 154 -14.17 -12.38 4.41
CA GLY A 154 -13.21 -12.62 5.48
C GLY A 154 -11.77 -12.27 5.10
N ARG A 155 -10.87 -12.30 6.10
CA ARG A 155 -9.49 -11.82 5.96
C ARG A 155 -8.71 -12.53 4.86
N THR A 156 -8.75 -13.87 4.84
CA THR A 156 -8.01 -14.70 3.86
C THR A 156 -8.42 -14.39 2.43
N ALA A 157 -9.73 -14.37 2.14
CA ALA A 157 -10.25 -14.01 0.82
C ALA A 157 -9.88 -12.57 0.43
N GLY A 158 -9.96 -11.62 1.37
CA GLY A 158 -9.54 -10.23 1.14
C GLY A 158 -8.06 -10.11 0.77
N THR A 159 -7.17 -10.84 1.47
CA THR A 159 -5.74 -10.87 1.16
C THR A 159 -5.44 -11.51 -0.19
N ILE A 160 -6.11 -12.62 -0.53
CA ILE A 160 -5.95 -13.28 -1.84
C ILE A 160 -6.38 -12.33 -2.97
N VAL A 161 -7.54 -11.67 -2.84
CA VAL A 161 -8.01 -10.70 -3.84
C VAL A 161 -7.08 -9.50 -3.94
N PHE A 162 -6.52 -9.02 -2.82
CA PHE A 162 -5.51 -7.96 -2.85
C PHE A 162 -4.29 -8.36 -3.67
N VAL A 163 -3.74 -9.57 -3.44
CA VAL A 163 -2.57 -10.08 -4.18
C VAL A 163 -2.91 -10.26 -5.66
N LEU A 164 -4.07 -10.83 -6.01
CA LEU A 164 -4.50 -11.00 -7.40
C LEU A 164 -4.72 -9.65 -8.13
N ASP A 165 -5.32 -8.66 -7.46
CA ASP A 165 -5.47 -7.31 -8.02
C ASP A 165 -4.14 -6.57 -8.19
N VAL A 166 -3.13 -6.85 -7.35
CA VAL A 166 -1.75 -6.35 -7.54
C VAL A 166 -1.09 -7.07 -8.70
N LEU A 167 -1.14 -8.41 -8.76
CA LEU A 167 -0.51 -9.20 -9.81
C LEU A 167 -1.05 -8.86 -11.20
N LYS A 168 -2.37 -8.66 -11.36
CA LYS A 168 -2.97 -8.27 -12.65
C LYS A 168 -2.59 -6.85 -13.09
N GLY A 169 -2.16 -5.99 -12.17
CA GLY A 169 -1.60 -4.67 -12.49
C GLY A 169 -0.09 -4.72 -12.75
N PHE A 170 0.63 -5.63 -12.11
CA PHE A 170 2.07 -5.85 -12.27
C PHE A 170 2.42 -6.52 -13.60
N ALA A 171 1.71 -7.62 -13.92
CA ALA A 171 2.01 -8.45 -15.08
C ALA A 171 2.05 -7.71 -16.42
N PRO A 172 1.11 -6.80 -16.78
CA PRO A 172 1.12 -6.18 -18.10
C PRO A 172 2.32 -5.24 -18.38
N PRO A 173 2.69 -4.27 -17.52
CA PRO A 173 3.94 -3.51 -17.68
C PRO A 173 5.19 -4.39 -17.69
N THR A 174 5.23 -5.45 -16.88
CA THR A 174 6.38 -6.38 -16.86
C THR A 174 6.45 -7.21 -18.14
N ALA A 175 5.32 -7.67 -18.68
CA ALA A 175 5.28 -8.34 -19.97
C ALA A 175 5.76 -7.41 -21.10
N ALA A 176 5.34 -6.15 -21.10
CA ALA A 176 5.84 -5.13 -22.03
C ALA A 176 7.37 -4.99 -21.96
N ALA A 177 7.93 -4.94 -20.75
CA ALA A 177 9.38 -4.86 -20.54
C ALA A 177 10.12 -6.14 -20.98
N LEU A 178 9.55 -7.32 -20.73
CA LEU A 178 10.11 -8.62 -21.17
C LEU A 178 10.07 -8.80 -22.70
N LEU A 179 9.11 -8.16 -23.37
CA LEU A 179 9.03 -8.06 -24.84
C LEU A 179 9.96 -6.99 -25.42
N GLY A 180 10.80 -6.35 -24.59
CA GLY A 180 11.74 -5.31 -25.03
C GLY A 180 11.08 -3.97 -25.39
N LEU A 181 9.80 -3.76 -25.07
CA LEU A 181 9.09 -2.53 -25.44
C LEU A 181 9.51 -1.34 -24.57
N GLU A 182 9.60 -0.18 -25.21
CA GLU A 182 9.93 1.10 -24.61
C GLU A 182 9.07 1.44 -23.36
N PRO A 183 9.59 2.21 -22.39
CA PRO A 183 8.87 2.52 -21.14
C PRO A 183 7.48 3.16 -21.35
N ALA A 184 7.25 3.85 -22.48
CA ALA A 184 5.92 4.35 -22.85
C ALA A 184 4.87 3.23 -23.01
N TRP A 185 5.25 2.09 -23.60
CA TRP A 185 4.37 0.92 -23.75
C TRP A 185 4.17 0.19 -22.43
N GLN A 186 5.18 0.17 -21.55
CA GLN A 186 5.07 -0.37 -20.19
C GLN A 186 4.02 0.43 -19.38
N VAL A 187 4.07 1.77 -19.47
CA VAL A 187 3.07 2.67 -18.88
C VAL A 187 1.68 2.45 -19.50
N ALA A 188 1.58 2.39 -20.84
CA ALA A 188 0.31 2.20 -21.54
C ALA A 188 -0.38 0.87 -21.17
N ALA A 189 0.37 -0.23 -21.09
CA ALA A 189 -0.12 -1.54 -20.64
C ALA A 189 -0.65 -1.48 -19.20
N GLY A 190 0.05 -0.77 -18.30
CA GLY A 190 -0.40 -0.54 -16.94
C GLY A 190 -1.69 0.29 -16.84
N LEU A 191 -1.78 1.37 -17.62
CA LEU A 191 -2.99 2.19 -17.70
C LEU A 191 -4.18 1.41 -18.27
N ALA A 192 -3.97 0.56 -19.27
CA ALA A 192 -4.98 -0.36 -19.79
C ALA A 192 -5.51 -1.32 -18.71
N ALA A 193 -4.63 -1.92 -17.89
CA ALA A 193 -5.03 -2.80 -16.79
C ALA A 193 -5.80 -2.07 -15.67
N ILE A 194 -5.41 -0.84 -15.31
CA ILE A 194 -6.17 0.00 -14.38
C ILE A 194 -7.55 0.32 -14.96
N THR A 195 -7.62 0.62 -16.25
CA THR A 195 -8.87 0.96 -16.95
C THR A 195 -9.81 -0.25 -16.99
N GLY A 196 -9.29 -1.45 -17.26
CA GLY A 196 -10.05 -2.71 -17.17
C GLY A 196 -10.62 -2.95 -15.77
N HIS A 197 -9.81 -2.77 -14.72
CA HIS A 197 -10.28 -2.93 -13.33
C HIS A 197 -11.40 -1.94 -12.97
N ASN A 198 -11.32 -0.70 -13.46
CA ASN A 198 -12.28 0.37 -13.15
C ASN A 198 -13.55 0.29 -13.99
N ALA A 199 -13.46 -0.16 -15.24
CA ALA A 199 -14.54 -0.25 -16.22
C ALA A 199 -14.53 -1.64 -16.89
N SER A 200 -14.92 -2.66 -16.13
CA SER A 200 -14.86 -4.06 -16.57
C SER A 200 -16.06 -4.43 -17.46
N PRO A 201 -15.87 -4.95 -18.69
CA PRO A 201 -16.98 -5.42 -19.53
C PRO A 201 -17.77 -6.55 -18.84
N PHE A 202 -17.11 -7.39 -18.04
CA PHE A 202 -17.74 -8.46 -17.27
C PHE A 202 -18.73 -7.96 -16.19
N LEU A 203 -18.74 -6.65 -15.91
CA LEU A 203 -19.60 -5.99 -14.93
C LEU A 203 -20.42 -4.84 -15.54
N GLY A 204 -20.56 -4.79 -16.86
CA GLY A 204 -21.28 -3.72 -17.57
C GLY A 204 -20.56 -2.37 -17.46
N PHE A 205 -19.23 -2.38 -17.66
CA PHE A 205 -18.32 -1.22 -17.57
C PHE A 205 -18.30 -0.51 -16.21
N LYS A 206 -18.70 -1.23 -15.15
CA LYS A 206 -18.50 -0.85 -13.75
C LYS A 206 -17.30 -1.62 -13.19
N GLY A 207 -16.75 -1.19 -12.05
CA GLY A 207 -15.54 -1.80 -11.53
C GLY A 207 -15.13 -1.32 -10.15
N GLY A 208 -13.89 -1.64 -9.78
CA GLY A 208 -13.30 -1.25 -8.50
C GLY A 208 -12.71 0.15 -8.53
N LYS A 209 -11.92 0.49 -7.50
CA LYS A 209 -11.24 1.80 -7.39
C LYS A 209 -9.83 1.80 -7.98
N GLY A 210 -9.34 0.68 -8.49
CA GLY A 210 -8.03 0.55 -9.12
C GLY A 210 -6.84 0.51 -8.16
N VAL A 211 -7.00 0.87 -6.87
CA VAL A 211 -5.88 1.09 -5.93
C VAL A 211 -4.85 -0.05 -5.89
N SER A 212 -5.30 -1.30 -5.71
CA SER A 212 -4.42 -2.48 -5.71
C SER A 212 -3.77 -2.72 -7.08
N THR A 213 -4.51 -2.48 -8.16
CA THR A 213 -3.99 -2.61 -9.54
C THR A 213 -2.96 -1.52 -9.87
N SER A 214 -3.19 -0.27 -9.46
CA SER A 214 -2.23 0.84 -9.60
C SER A 214 -0.94 0.60 -8.82
N LEU A 215 -1.02 -0.04 -7.65
CA LEU A 215 0.17 -0.49 -6.92
C LEU A 215 0.97 -1.52 -7.73
N GLY A 216 0.31 -2.52 -8.30
CA GLY A 216 0.92 -3.48 -9.21
C GLY A 216 1.60 -2.79 -10.40
N VAL A 217 0.91 -1.85 -11.04
CA VAL A 217 1.43 -1.07 -12.16
C VAL A 217 2.67 -0.28 -11.77
N LEU A 218 2.70 0.36 -10.59
CA LEU A 218 3.89 1.08 -10.13
C LEU A 218 5.10 0.15 -9.99
N PHE A 219 4.90 -1.06 -9.45
CA PHE A 219 5.97 -2.07 -9.38
C PHE A 219 6.37 -2.60 -10.75
N GLY A 220 5.44 -2.79 -11.68
CA GLY A 220 5.73 -3.29 -13.03
C GLY A 220 6.46 -2.26 -13.91
N VAL A 221 6.05 -0.99 -13.85
CA VAL A 221 6.63 0.13 -14.60
C VAL A 221 7.98 0.56 -14.03
N ALA A 222 8.11 0.65 -12.70
CA ALA A 222 9.28 1.25 -12.05
C ALA A 222 9.58 0.59 -10.69
N TRP A 223 9.89 -0.71 -10.69
CA TRP A 223 10.04 -1.52 -9.46
C TRP A 223 10.90 -0.88 -8.37
N LYS A 224 12.01 -0.21 -8.73
CA LYS A 224 12.90 0.49 -7.77
C LYS A 224 12.16 1.63 -7.06
N VAL A 225 11.37 2.41 -7.80
CA VAL A 225 10.55 3.52 -7.25
C VAL A 225 9.41 2.95 -6.41
N GLY A 226 8.72 1.90 -6.89
CA GLY A 226 7.69 1.21 -6.14
C GLY A 226 8.18 0.68 -4.79
N ALA A 227 9.34 0.02 -4.77
CA ALA A 227 9.97 -0.50 -3.56
C ALA A 227 10.40 0.63 -2.59
N ALA A 228 11.04 1.68 -3.10
CA ALA A 228 11.47 2.82 -2.27
C ALA A 228 10.27 3.60 -1.70
N ALA A 229 9.23 3.83 -2.50
CA ALA A 229 8.00 4.49 -2.06
C ALA A 229 7.23 3.63 -1.04
N TRP A 230 7.20 2.31 -1.22
CA TRP A 230 6.60 1.38 -0.25
C TRP A 230 7.38 1.31 1.07
N ALA A 231 8.71 1.33 1.02
CA ALA A 231 9.54 1.40 2.22
C ALA A 231 9.32 2.71 2.99
N LEU A 232 9.32 3.85 2.29
CA LEU A 232 9.01 5.17 2.87
C LEU A 232 7.60 5.19 3.48
N TRP A 233 6.60 4.66 2.77
CA TRP A 233 5.24 4.49 3.27
C TRP A 233 5.24 3.69 4.58
N ALA A 234 5.82 2.49 4.57
CA ALA A 234 5.82 1.60 5.72
C ALA A 234 6.50 2.23 6.94
N VAL A 235 7.66 2.88 6.76
CA VAL A 235 8.37 3.62 7.82
C VAL A 235 7.47 4.72 8.39
N LEU A 236 6.93 5.60 7.56
CA LEU A 236 6.10 6.72 8.04
C LEU A 236 4.80 6.25 8.70
N VAL A 237 4.14 5.22 8.15
CA VAL A 237 2.96 4.60 8.78
C VAL A 237 3.34 4.03 10.14
N LEU A 238 4.41 3.24 10.24
CA LEU A 238 4.88 2.64 11.49
C LEU A 238 5.18 3.70 12.55
N PHE A 239 5.91 4.77 12.23
CA PHE A 239 6.26 5.83 13.20
C PHE A 239 5.07 6.72 13.58
N THR A 240 4.32 7.22 12.60
CA THR A 240 3.26 8.23 12.84
C THR A 240 1.94 7.63 13.32
N GLY A 241 1.66 6.37 12.99
CA GLY A 241 0.35 5.76 13.23
C GLY A 241 -0.71 6.11 12.17
N TYR A 242 -0.36 6.83 11.09
CA TYR A 242 -1.30 7.35 10.09
C TYR A 242 -1.02 6.81 8.69
N ILE A 243 -1.96 6.01 8.15
CA ILE A 243 -1.86 5.45 6.79
C ILE A 243 -1.78 6.55 5.72
N SER A 244 -2.58 7.61 5.88
CA SER A 244 -2.63 8.73 4.95
C SER A 244 -1.34 9.55 4.89
N VAL A 245 -0.67 9.77 6.02
CA VAL A 245 0.64 10.48 6.05
C VAL A 245 1.66 9.72 5.22
N GLY A 246 1.76 8.39 5.42
CA GLY A 246 2.62 7.55 4.58
C GLY A 246 2.22 7.58 3.11
N SER A 247 0.93 7.49 2.78
CA SER A 247 0.44 7.50 1.39
C SER A 247 0.71 8.82 0.66
N ILE A 248 0.53 9.96 1.33
CA ILE A 248 0.80 11.28 0.77
C ILE A 248 2.32 11.47 0.56
N ALA A 249 3.14 11.10 1.55
CA ALA A 249 4.59 11.20 1.43
C ALA A 249 5.15 10.29 0.32
N ALA A 250 4.66 9.05 0.22
CA ALA A 250 5.02 8.14 -0.87
C ALA A 250 4.61 8.68 -2.25
N ALA A 251 3.44 9.31 -2.36
CA ALA A 251 2.98 9.96 -3.59
C ALA A 251 3.85 11.17 -4.00
N ILE A 252 4.26 12.00 -3.04
CA ILE A 252 5.20 13.11 -3.26
C ILE A 252 6.57 12.57 -3.69
N ALA A 253 7.02 11.46 -3.10
CA ALA A 253 8.32 10.87 -3.38
C ALA A 253 8.45 10.23 -4.78
N LEU A 254 7.34 9.91 -5.47
CA LEU A 254 7.40 9.25 -6.79
C LEU A 254 8.24 10.02 -7.81
N THR A 255 8.08 11.34 -7.90
CA THR A 255 8.82 12.18 -8.84
C THR A 255 10.34 12.22 -8.56
N PRO A 256 10.82 12.63 -7.36
CA PRO A 256 12.26 12.66 -7.09
C PRO A 256 12.89 11.26 -7.09
N LEU A 257 12.17 10.21 -6.66
CA LEU A 257 12.67 8.83 -6.76
C LEU A 257 12.82 8.39 -8.23
N THR A 258 11.90 8.78 -9.11
CA THR A 258 12.02 8.47 -10.55
C THR A 258 13.21 9.21 -11.18
N LEU A 259 13.39 10.51 -10.89
CA LEU A 259 14.55 11.28 -11.36
C LEU A 259 15.89 10.67 -10.92
N LEU A 260 15.96 10.14 -9.68
CA LEU A 260 17.16 9.51 -9.13
C LEU A 260 17.41 8.10 -9.67
N LEU A 261 16.38 7.27 -9.82
CA LEU A 261 16.51 5.83 -10.08
C LEU A 261 16.36 5.45 -11.56
N TYR A 262 15.79 6.37 -12.37
CA TYR A 262 15.58 6.26 -13.82
C TYR A 262 15.88 7.61 -14.51
N PRO A 263 17.11 8.14 -14.42
CA PRO A 263 17.46 9.43 -15.01
C PRO A 263 17.26 9.41 -16.53
N GLY A 264 16.62 10.45 -17.07
CA GLY A 264 16.32 10.59 -18.51
C GLY A 264 15.07 9.85 -19.00
N ASP A 265 14.44 9.01 -18.18
CA ASP A 265 13.22 8.29 -18.58
C ASP A 265 11.97 9.18 -18.47
N THR A 266 11.68 9.90 -19.55
CA THR A 266 10.54 10.83 -19.64
C THR A 266 9.20 10.13 -19.44
N ALA A 267 9.02 8.89 -19.92
CA ALA A 267 7.74 8.19 -19.81
C ALA A 267 7.44 7.77 -18.37
N ARG A 268 8.43 7.19 -17.66
CA ARG A 268 8.32 6.89 -16.22
C ARG A 268 8.16 8.17 -15.39
N LEU A 269 8.85 9.25 -15.75
CA LEU A 269 8.74 10.54 -15.06
C LEU A 269 7.34 11.15 -15.19
N LEU A 270 6.78 11.21 -16.41
CA LEU A 270 5.41 11.71 -16.64
C LEU A 270 4.37 10.86 -15.89
N PHE A 271 4.53 9.52 -15.91
CA PHE A 271 3.69 8.62 -15.12
C PHE A 271 3.81 8.89 -13.61
N ALA A 272 5.02 9.07 -13.07
CA ALA A 272 5.25 9.34 -11.66
C ALA A 272 4.63 10.68 -11.22
N VAL A 273 4.76 11.74 -12.03
CA VAL A 273 4.14 13.04 -11.78
C VAL A 273 2.62 12.93 -11.78
N ALA A 274 2.03 12.29 -12.80
CA ALA A 274 0.58 12.12 -12.92
C ALA A 274 0.01 11.26 -11.79
N ALA A 275 0.64 10.12 -11.48
CA ALA A 275 0.24 9.21 -10.41
C ALA A 275 0.37 9.87 -9.02
N GLY A 276 1.45 10.62 -8.78
CA GLY A 276 1.68 11.38 -7.55
C GLY A 276 0.60 12.45 -7.34
N ALA A 277 0.39 13.31 -8.35
CA ALA A 277 -0.63 14.36 -8.31
C ALA A 277 -2.06 13.79 -8.12
N PHE A 278 -2.41 12.75 -8.86
CA PHE A 278 -3.71 12.07 -8.71
C PHE A 278 -3.87 11.47 -7.31
N SER A 279 -2.84 10.78 -6.80
CA SER A 279 -2.87 10.21 -5.44
C SER A 279 -3.08 11.29 -4.38
N ILE A 280 -2.36 12.41 -4.45
CA ILE A 280 -2.53 13.55 -3.52
C ILE A 280 -3.97 14.11 -3.59
N TYR A 281 -4.51 14.31 -4.80
CA TYR A 281 -5.90 14.75 -4.99
C TYR A 281 -6.93 13.77 -4.38
N LYS A 282 -6.70 12.46 -4.47
CA LYS A 282 -7.56 11.45 -3.84
C LYS A 282 -7.49 11.48 -2.31
N HIS A 283 -6.38 11.94 -1.73
CA HIS A 283 -6.17 12.07 -0.28
C HIS A 283 -6.62 13.42 0.32
N ARG A 284 -7.21 14.34 -0.46
CA ARG A 284 -7.65 15.67 0.04
C ARG A 284 -8.51 15.62 1.32
N ALA A 285 -9.43 14.65 1.44
CA ALA A 285 -10.27 14.48 2.63
C ALA A 285 -9.48 13.91 3.84
N ASN A 286 -8.38 13.18 3.60
CA ASN A 286 -7.45 12.77 4.64
C ASN A 286 -6.59 13.96 5.11
N ILE A 287 -6.16 14.83 4.18
CA ILE A 287 -5.43 16.06 4.50
C ILE A 287 -6.28 16.98 5.40
N GLU A 288 -7.57 17.13 5.09
CA GLU A 288 -8.54 17.87 5.91
C GLU A 288 -8.69 17.26 7.31
N ARG A 289 -8.90 15.94 7.42
CA ARG A 289 -8.97 15.27 8.74
C ARG A 289 -7.65 15.29 9.51
N LEU A 290 -6.50 15.32 8.83
CA LEU A 290 -5.20 15.51 9.49
C LEU A 290 -5.07 16.93 10.07
N ARG A 291 -5.47 17.97 9.31
CA ARG A 291 -5.54 19.36 9.80
C ARG A 291 -6.49 19.50 10.99
N ASN A 292 -7.63 18.83 10.95
CA ASN A 292 -8.65 18.87 12.00
C ASN A 292 -8.38 17.91 13.18
N GLY A 293 -7.28 17.14 13.15
CA GLY A 293 -6.94 16.15 14.18
C GLY A 293 -7.83 14.90 14.26
N THR A 294 -8.79 14.75 13.33
CA THR A 294 -9.83 13.69 13.30
C THR A 294 -9.47 12.49 12.43
N GLU A 295 -8.32 12.46 11.76
CA GLU A 295 -7.90 11.32 10.94
C GLU A 295 -7.72 10.07 11.83
N PRO A 296 -8.24 8.89 11.42
CA PRO A 296 -8.04 7.65 12.17
C PRO A 296 -6.57 7.22 12.17
N SER A 297 -6.07 6.90 13.36
CA SER A 297 -4.73 6.33 13.56
C SER A 297 -4.85 4.91 14.11
N PHE A 298 -4.00 3.99 13.65
CA PHE A 298 -3.93 2.64 14.22
C PHE A 298 -3.19 2.59 15.57
N ARG A 299 -2.47 3.66 15.94
CA ARG A 299 -1.79 3.79 17.25
C ARG A 299 -2.68 4.40 18.33
N LYS A 300 -3.59 5.31 17.98
CA LYS A 300 -4.50 5.95 18.94
C LYS A 300 -5.67 5.00 19.22
N ARG A 301 -5.92 4.69 20.51
CA ARG A 301 -7.17 4.01 20.91
C ARG A 301 -8.37 4.86 20.45
N PRO A 302 -9.49 4.24 20.04
CA PRO A 302 -10.74 4.97 19.88
C PRO A 302 -11.04 5.74 21.17
N ALA A 303 -11.32 7.04 21.06
CA ALA A 303 -11.85 7.77 22.20
C ALA A 303 -13.15 7.07 22.62
N ARG A 304 -13.27 6.70 23.90
CA ARG A 304 -14.57 6.33 24.45
C ARG A 304 -15.48 7.54 24.22
N GLN A 305 -16.52 7.38 23.40
CA GLN A 305 -17.65 8.29 23.44
C GLN A 305 -18.15 8.25 24.89
N ARG A 306 -18.11 9.40 25.57
CA ARG A 306 -18.95 9.58 26.75
C ARG A 306 -20.37 9.58 26.22
N THR A 307 -21.12 8.55 26.55
CA THR A 307 -22.57 8.61 26.51
C THR A 307 -22.97 9.56 27.62
N ASP A 308 -23.37 10.77 27.26
CA ASP A 308 -23.92 11.76 28.19
C ASP A 308 -25.38 11.38 28.53
N ASP A 309 -25.57 10.16 29.03
CA ASP A 309 -26.82 9.62 29.59
C ASP A 309 -26.78 9.77 31.12
N GLU A 310 -26.72 11.01 31.61
CA GLU A 310 -26.95 11.33 33.04
C GLU A 310 -27.22 12.83 33.26
N ARG A 311 -28.46 13.28 33.00
CA ARG A 311 -29.14 14.42 33.66
C ARG A 311 -30.62 14.51 33.31
#